data_AF-A0A316FSS9-F1
#
_entry.id   AF-A0A316FSS9-F1
#
_cell.length_a   1.000
_cell.length_b   1.000
_cell.length_c   1.000
_cell.angle_alpha   90.00
_cell.angle_beta   90.00
_cell.angle_gamma   90.00
#
_symmetry.space_group_name_H-M   'P 1'
#
loop_
_entity.id
_entity.type
_entity.pdbx_description
1 polymer ?
#
loop_
_entity_poly.entity_id
_entity_poly.type
_entity_poly.pdbx_seq_one_letter_code
_entity_poly.pdbx_strand_id
1 'polypeptide(L)'
;MNTWIFASGIIGIFTSLVHIFAGQVDPVRPFLKSDLPDIPKATLLACWHMVSVILVMSGVSLTYIGWFNLITLQSVVIGVSITFIMFSIVFIAVGWYFFKLQAFLKLPQWTLLLPIGVLGLIGSVLK
;
A
#
# COMPACT_ATOMS: atom_id res chain seq x y z
N MET A 1 17.57 13.68 9.41
CA MET A 1 16.77 12.60 8.80
C MET A 1 15.84 12.02 9.85
N ASN A 2 14.55 11.92 9.56
CA ASN A 2 13.60 11.17 10.38
C ASN A 2 13.65 9.71 9.92
N THR A 3 14.29 8.85 10.71
CA THR A 3 14.55 7.44 10.35
C THR A 3 13.27 6.64 10.18
N TRP A 4 12.24 6.91 11.00
CA TRP A 4 10.95 6.23 10.95
C TRP A 4 10.18 6.54 9.66
N ILE A 5 10.05 7.82 9.31
CA ILE A 5 9.39 8.24 8.06
C ILE A 5 10.19 7.77 6.84
N PHE A 6 11.52 7.83 6.90
CA PHE A 6 12.37 7.35 5.82
C PHE A 6 12.19 5.84 5.59
N ALA A 7 12.22 5.03 6.65
CA ALA A 7 11.99 3.59 6.57
C ALA A 7 10.58 3.26 6.03
N SER A 8 9.56 4.00 6.48
CA SER A 8 8.20 3.91 5.94
C SER A 8 8.17 4.10 4.41
N GLY A 9 8.87 5.13 3.91
CA GLY A 9 8.99 5.38 2.47
C GLY A 9 9.71 4.27 1.71
N ILE A 10 10.83 3.75 2.24
CA ILE A 10 11.56 2.65 1.61
C ILE A 10 10.69 1.39 1.50
N ILE A 11 9.94 1.05 2.55
CA ILE A 11 8.97 -0.06 2.51
C ILE A 11 7.87 0.25 1.49
N GLY A 12 7.40 1.49 1.39
CA GLY A 12 6.44 1.93 0.38
C GLY A 12 6.94 1.72 -1.06
N ILE A 13 8.18 2.10 -1.35
CA ILE A 13 8.81 1.88 -2.66
C ILE A 13 8.92 0.38 -2.94
N PHE A 14 9.45 -0.40 -2.00
CA PHE A 14 9.53 -1.85 -2.15
C PHE A 14 8.15 -2.49 -2.40
N THR A 15 7.14 -2.09 -1.63
CA THR A 15 5.75 -2.56 -1.78
C THR A 15 5.18 -2.20 -3.14
N SER A 16 5.50 -1.02 -3.68
CA SER A 16 5.09 -0.62 -5.03
C SER A 16 5.68 -1.53 -6.12
N LEU A 17 6.95 -1.91 -5.99
CA LEU A 17 7.61 -2.84 -6.92
C LEU A 17 6.98 -4.23 -6.82
N VAL A 18 6.80 -4.74 -5.60
CA VAL A 18 6.13 -6.03 -5.38
C VAL A 18 4.73 -6.00 -5.98
N HIS A 19 3.93 -4.97 -5.74
CA HIS A 19 2.59 -4.81 -6.30
C HIS A 19 2.61 -4.85 -7.82
N ILE A 20 3.42 -4.01 -8.47
CA ILE A 20 3.44 -3.88 -9.93
C ILE A 20 3.92 -5.17 -10.62
N PHE A 21 4.97 -5.82 -10.11
CA PHE A 21 5.63 -6.93 -10.79
C PHE A 21 5.16 -8.30 -10.31
N ALA A 22 5.21 -8.56 -9.00
CA ALA A 22 4.81 -9.84 -8.44
C ALA A 22 3.29 -9.92 -8.25
N GLY A 23 2.69 -8.82 -7.79
CA GLY A 23 1.28 -8.73 -7.45
C GLY A 23 0.35 -8.95 -8.64
N GLN A 24 0.78 -8.78 -9.88
CA GLN A 24 -0.07 -9.06 -11.05
C GLN A 24 -0.27 -10.56 -11.35
N VAL A 25 0.59 -11.44 -10.83
CA VAL A 25 0.66 -12.85 -11.25
C VAL A 25 -0.60 -13.61 -10.87
N ASP A 26 -1.02 -13.51 -9.61
CA ASP A 26 -2.14 -14.30 -9.07
C ASP A 26 -3.51 -13.61 -9.17
N PRO A 27 -3.66 -12.29 -8.91
CA PRO A 27 -4.96 -11.63 -9.04
C PRO A 27 -5.22 -11.08 -10.44
N VAL A 28 -4.28 -10.37 -11.08
CA VAL A 28 -4.59 -9.62 -12.32
C VAL A 28 -4.63 -10.52 -13.55
N ARG A 29 -3.60 -11.34 -13.77
CA ARG A 29 -3.52 -12.17 -14.98
C ARG A 29 -4.68 -13.17 -15.09
N PRO A 30 -5.07 -13.91 -14.03
CA PRO A 30 -6.22 -14.80 -14.10
C PRO A 30 -7.53 -14.05 -14.25
N PHE A 31 -7.67 -12.90 -13.57
CA PHE A 31 -8.84 -12.04 -13.69
C PHE A 31 -9.08 -11.56 -15.13
N LEU A 32 -8.05 -11.08 -15.82
CA LEU A 32 -8.16 -10.64 -17.22
C LEU A 32 -8.50 -11.79 -18.18
N LYS A 33 -8.12 -13.02 -17.83
CA LYS A 33 -8.42 -14.24 -18.60
C LYS A 33 -9.78 -14.86 -18.28
N SER A 34 -10.51 -14.34 -17.30
CA SER A 34 -11.85 -14.85 -16.94
C SER A 34 -12.89 -14.56 -18.03
N ASP A 35 -14.07 -15.18 -17.91
CA ASP A 35 -15.20 -14.98 -18.83
C ASP A 35 -16.01 -13.71 -18.56
N LEU A 36 -15.51 -12.79 -17.71
CA LEU A 36 -16.18 -11.51 -17.45
C LEU A 36 -16.23 -10.62 -18.71
N PRO A 37 -17.27 -9.77 -18.84
CA PRO A 37 -17.31 -8.76 -19.89
C PRO A 37 -16.12 -7.79 -19.81
N ASP A 38 -15.78 -7.16 -20.94
CA ASP A 38 -14.60 -6.29 -21.04
C ASP A 38 -14.67 -5.04 -20.15
N ILE A 39 -15.87 -4.47 -19.95
CA ILE A 39 -16.04 -3.25 -19.14
C ILE A 39 -15.65 -3.45 -17.67
N PRO A 40 -16.15 -4.48 -16.94
CA PRO A 40 -15.66 -4.82 -15.61
C PRO A 40 -14.15 -5.11 -15.56
N LYS A 41 -13.61 -5.82 -16.55
CA LYS A 41 -12.17 -6.12 -16.63
C LYS A 41 -11.34 -4.84 -16.72
N ALA A 42 -11.69 -3.96 -17.65
CA ALA A 42 -11.01 -2.70 -17.86
C ALA A 42 -11.09 -1.79 -16.62
N THR A 43 -12.27 -1.72 -15.99
CA THR A 43 -12.47 -0.92 -14.76
C THR A 43 -11.58 -1.41 -13.62
N LEU A 44 -11.56 -2.72 -13.34
CA LEU A 44 -10.75 -3.28 -12.25
C LEU A 44 -9.24 -3.21 -12.55
N LEU A 45 -8.84 -3.33 -13.82
CA LEU A 45 -7.46 -3.07 -14.24
C LEU A 45 -7.06 -1.60 -14.03
N ALA A 46 -7.96 -0.65 -14.29
CA ALA A 46 -7.73 0.75 -13.99
C ALA A 46 -7.56 0.97 -12.48
N CYS A 47 -8.42 0.38 -11.64
CA CYS A 47 -8.27 0.43 -10.18
C CYS A 47 -6.91 -0.13 -9.72
N TRP A 48 -6.45 -1.23 -10.32
CA TRP A 48 -5.12 -1.80 -10.05
C TRP A 48 -3.99 -0.80 -10.31
N HIS A 49 -4.05 -0.08 -11.43
CA HIS A 49 -3.04 0.93 -11.77
C HIS A 49 -3.15 2.19 -10.91
N MET A 50 -4.36 2.62 -10.52
CA MET A 50 -4.53 3.70 -9.54
C MET A 50 -3.86 3.37 -8.20
N VAL A 51 -3.99 2.13 -7.74
CA VAL A 51 -3.27 1.64 -6.54
C VAL A 51 -1.75 1.61 -6.76
N SER A 52 -1.30 1.25 -7.96
CA SER A 52 0.14 1.29 -8.30
C SER A 52 0.69 2.72 -8.19
N VAL A 53 -0.03 3.70 -8.75
CA VAL A 53 0.36 5.12 -8.71
C VAL A 53 0.42 5.64 -7.27
N ILE A 54 -0.60 5.40 -6.45
CA ILE A 54 -0.61 5.89 -5.07
C ILE A 54 0.51 5.26 -4.23
N LEU A 55 0.84 3.97 -4.44
CA LEU A 55 1.95 3.30 -3.76
C LEU A 55 3.29 3.96 -4.09
N VAL A 56 3.58 4.16 -5.38
CA VAL A 56 4.83 4.79 -5.85
C VAL A 56 4.93 6.22 -5.31
N MET A 57 3.90 7.03 -5.51
CA MET A 57 3.91 8.44 -5.10
C MET A 57 4.05 8.59 -3.58
N SER A 58 3.36 7.74 -2.81
CA SER A 58 3.46 7.77 -1.35
C SER A 58 4.83 7.31 -0.87
N GLY A 59 5.39 6.24 -1.43
CA GLY A 59 6.73 5.76 -1.10
C GLY A 59 7.80 6.82 -1.36
N VAL A 60 7.81 7.41 -2.56
CA VAL A 60 8.74 8.49 -2.92
C VAL A 60 8.57 9.70 -1.99
N SER A 61 7.34 10.11 -1.71
CA SER A 61 7.06 11.27 -0.84
C SER A 61 7.56 11.04 0.57
N LEU A 62 7.26 9.88 1.17
CA LEU A 62 7.71 9.53 2.52
C LEU A 62 9.24 9.39 2.59
N THR A 63 9.87 8.77 1.59
CA THR A 63 11.34 8.70 1.52
C THR A 63 11.96 10.08 1.47
N TYR A 64 11.45 10.97 0.61
CA TYR A 64 11.94 12.34 0.47
C TYR A 64 11.75 13.15 1.77
N ILE A 65 10.55 13.13 2.35
CA ILE A 65 10.23 13.83 3.60
C ILE A 65 11.10 13.33 4.75
N GLY A 66 11.23 12.00 4.88
CA GLY A 66 12.04 11.36 5.92
C GLY A 66 13.52 11.71 5.80
N TRP A 67 14.08 11.64 4.58
CA TRP A 67 15.48 11.96 4.30
C TRP A 67 15.83 13.41 4.71
N PHE A 68 15.07 14.37 4.21
CA PHE A 68 15.30 15.80 4.45
C PHE A 68 14.69 16.32 5.76
N ASN A 69 13.99 15.47 6.53
CA ASN A 69 13.34 15.83 7.78
C ASN A 69 12.38 17.02 7.66
N LEU A 70 11.49 17.00 6.65
CA LEU A 70 10.62 18.12 6.30
C LEU A 70 9.41 18.23 7.23
N ILE A 71 9.58 18.86 8.38
CA ILE A 71 8.54 19.02 9.43
C ILE A 71 7.28 19.73 8.90
N THR A 72 7.43 20.66 7.95
CA THR A 72 6.30 21.39 7.36
C THR A 72 5.32 20.49 6.59
N LEU A 73 5.73 19.27 6.22
CA LEU A 73 4.91 18.29 5.50
C LEU A 73 4.33 17.21 6.41
N GLN A 74 4.31 17.44 7.73
CA GLN A 74 3.81 16.46 8.70
C GLN A 74 2.35 16.04 8.44
N SER A 75 1.48 16.95 8.01
CA SER A 75 0.10 16.63 7.66
C SER A 75 0.00 15.64 6.49
N VAL A 76 0.90 15.73 5.51
CA VAL A 76 1.00 14.79 4.40
C VAL A 76 1.42 13.40 4.90
N VAL A 77 2.43 13.33 5.77
CA VAL A 77 2.89 12.06 6.35
C VAL A 77 1.76 11.39 7.13
N ILE A 78 1.04 12.13 7.97
CA ILE A 78 -0.10 11.61 8.73
C ILE A 78 -1.20 11.11 7.79
N GLY A 79 -1.58 11.92 6.79
CA GLY A 79 -2.62 11.55 5.82
C GLY A 79 -2.28 10.26 5.07
N VAL A 80 -1.07 10.18 4.51
CA VAL A 80 -0.59 8.97 3.83
C VAL A 80 -0.56 7.79 4.80
N SER A 81 -0.07 7.98 6.02
CA SER A 81 0.04 6.89 6.99
C SER A 81 -1.33 6.30 7.35
N ILE A 82 -2.33 7.15 7.56
CA ILE A 82 -3.72 6.73 7.79
C ILE A 82 -4.25 5.97 6.57
N THR A 83 -4.00 6.45 5.35
CA THR A 83 -4.41 5.74 4.13
C THR A 83 -3.87 4.30 4.09
N PHE A 84 -2.60 4.08 4.41
CA PHE A 84 -2.00 2.74 4.41
C PHE A 84 -2.52 1.83 5.52
N ILE A 85 -2.84 2.38 6.69
CA ILE A 85 -3.53 1.63 7.75
C ILE A 85 -4.93 1.23 7.26
N MET A 86 -5.67 2.14 6.63
CA MET A 86 -6.99 1.85 6.09
C MET A 86 -6.95 0.80 4.97
N PHE A 87 -5.96 0.85 4.06
CA PHE A 87 -5.76 -0.21 3.07
C PHE A 87 -5.49 -1.57 3.71
N SER A 88 -4.68 -1.59 4.77
CA SER A 88 -4.42 -2.83 5.54
C SER A 88 -5.70 -3.39 6.15
N ILE A 89 -6.53 -2.53 6.73
CA ILE A 89 -7.84 -2.91 7.28
C ILE A 89 -8.74 -3.48 6.19
N VAL A 90 -8.77 -2.88 5.00
CA VAL A 90 -9.55 -3.40 3.86
C VAL A 90 -9.12 -4.81 3.48
N PHE A 91 -7.81 -5.08 3.34
CA PHE A 91 -7.32 -6.42 3.02
C PHE A 91 -7.63 -7.45 4.11
N ILE A 92 -7.51 -7.07 5.39
CA ILE A 92 -7.88 -7.93 6.52
C ILE A 92 -9.39 -8.23 6.49
N ALA A 93 -10.24 -7.21 6.33
CA ALA A 93 -11.69 -7.36 6.35
C ALA A 93 -12.21 -8.20 5.17
N VAL A 94 -11.74 -7.90 3.95
CA VAL A 94 -12.09 -8.67 2.75
C VAL A 94 -11.56 -10.09 2.84
N GLY A 95 -10.31 -10.27 3.26
CA GLY A 95 -9.73 -11.59 3.46
C GLY A 95 -10.48 -12.39 4.51
N TRP A 96 -10.88 -11.78 5.62
CA TRP A 96 -11.67 -12.43 6.65
C TRP A 96 -13.03 -12.89 6.11
N TYR A 97 -13.70 -12.03 5.33
CA TYR A 97 -14.98 -12.35 4.72
C TYR A 97 -14.91 -13.58 3.80
N PHE A 98 -13.89 -13.66 2.94
CA PHE A 98 -13.75 -14.78 1.99
C PHE A 98 -13.05 -16.03 2.55
N PHE A 99 -12.09 -15.85 3.47
CA PHE A 99 -11.15 -16.90 3.88
C PHE A 99 -11.04 -17.12 5.40
N LYS A 100 -11.77 -16.36 6.22
CA LYS A 100 -11.70 -16.41 7.70
C LYS A 100 -10.25 -16.31 8.20
N LEU A 101 -9.81 -17.19 9.09
CA LEU A 101 -8.43 -17.23 9.58
C LEU A 101 -7.38 -17.49 8.48
N GLN A 102 -7.74 -18.10 7.35
CA GLN A 102 -6.80 -18.28 6.23
C GLN A 102 -6.50 -16.96 5.49
N ALA A 103 -7.21 -15.88 5.80
CA ALA A 103 -6.96 -14.54 5.25
C ALA A 103 -5.50 -14.11 5.42
N PHE A 104 -4.91 -14.40 6.58
CA PHE A 104 -3.53 -13.99 6.90
C PHE A 104 -2.48 -14.65 6.02
N LEU A 105 -2.82 -15.76 5.34
CA LEU A 105 -1.94 -16.46 4.41
C LEU A 105 -2.34 -16.21 2.95
N LYS A 106 -3.64 -16.15 2.64
CA LYS A 106 -4.15 -16.02 1.26
C LYS A 106 -4.15 -14.59 0.74
N LEU A 107 -4.29 -13.60 1.62
CA LEU A 107 -4.20 -12.17 1.29
C LEU A 107 -3.19 -11.48 2.22
N PRO A 108 -1.88 -11.74 2.04
CA PRO A 108 -0.83 -11.24 2.93
C PRO A 108 -0.48 -9.75 2.70
N GLN A 109 -1.19 -9.01 1.85
CA GLN A 109 -0.84 -7.62 1.49
C GLN A 109 -0.77 -6.68 2.70
N TRP A 110 -1.59 -6.91 3.72
CA TRP A 110 -1.58 -6.12 4.96
C TRP A 110 -0.22 -6.14 5.67
N THR A 111 0.59 -7.19 5.48
CA THR A 111 1.91 -7.32 6.11
C THR A 111 2.92 -6.27 5.63
N LEU A 112 2.76 -5.77 4.40
CA LEU A 112 3.60 -4.70 3.85
C LEU A 112 2.94 -3.33 3.96
N LEU A 113 1.61 -3.27 3.86
CA LEU A 113 0.87 -2.01 3.94
C LEU A 113 0.84 -1.43 5.36
N LEU A 114 0.67 -2.28 6.38
CA LEU A 114 0.51 -1.82 7.76
C LEU A 114 1.79 -1.18 8.31
N PRO A 115 2.99 -1.75 8.12
CA PRO A 115 4.23 -1.13 8.57
C PRO A 115 4.46 0.27 7.98
N ILE A 116 4.09 0.51 6.72
CA ILE A 116 4.23 1.84 6.10
C ILE A 116 3.48 2.88 6.94
N GLY A 117 2.21 2.64 7.22
CA GLY A 117 1.39 3.56 8.00
C GLY A 117 1.83 3.67 9.45
N VAL A 118 2.15 2.56 10.11
CA VAL A 118 2.59 2.57 11.51
C VAL A 118 3.90 3.34 11.69
N LEU A 119 4.90 3.08 10.86
CA LEU A 119 6.19 3.77 10.95
C LEU A 119 6.07 5.26 10.63
N GLY A 120 5.22 5.63 9.66
CA GLY A 120 4.97 7.03 9.32
C GLY A 120 4.30 7.80 10.47
N LEU A 121 3.33 7.19 11.16
CA LEU A 121 2.72 7.78 12.36
C LEU A 121 3.71 7.86 13.53
N ILE A 122 4.50 6.81 13.79
CA ILE A 122 5.52 6.81 14.83
C ILE A 122 6.50 7.96 14.60
N GLY A 123 7.02 8.11 13.38
CA GLY A 123 7.92 9.21 13.04
C GLY A 123 7.28 10.59 13.05
N SER A 124 5.94 10.67 12.98
CA SER A 124 5.21 11.93 13.11
C SER A 124 4.98 12.33 14.58
N VAL A 125 4.96 11.37 15.50
CA VAL A 125 4.72 11.60 16.95
C VAL A 125 6.05 11.71 17.70
N LEU A 126 6.99 10.81 17.40
CA LEU A 126 8.35 10.83 17.93
C LEU A 126 9.18 11.76 17.05
N LYS A 127 9.32 13.02 17.46
CA LYS A 127 10.20 14.00 16.80
C LYS A 127 11.66 13.70 17.03
#